data_AF-A0A1C3WKJ0-F1
#
_entry.id   AF-A0A1C3WKJ0-F1
#
_cell.length_a   1.000
_cell.length_b   1.000
_cell.length_c   1.000
_cell.angle_alpha   90.00
_cell.angle_beta   90.00
_cell.angle_gamma   90.00
#
_symmetry.space_group_name_H-M   'P 1'
#
loop_
_entity.id
_entity.type
_entity.pdbx_description
1 polymer ?
#
loop_
_entity_poly.entity_id
_entity_poly.type
_entity_poly.pdbx_seq_one_letter_code
_entity_poly.pdbx_strand_id
1 'polypeptide(L)' 'MRKQKLVEQLEQAPSVEDRDRIEHQLEQINTALDFLDRPGSKEER' A
#
# COMPACT_ATOMS: atom_id res chain seq x y z
N MET A 1 -11.75 2.08 2.94
CA MET A 1 -10.30 2.36 2.77
C MET A 1 -9.58 1.07 2.36
N ARG A 2 -9.04 0.99 1.14
CA ARG A 2 -8.43 -0.25 0.60
C ARG A 2 -7.18 -0.70 1.39
N LYS A 3 -6.38 0.26 1.89
CA LYS A 3 -5.20 0.01 2.73
C LYS A 3 -5.57 -0.61 4.09
N GLN A 4 -6.61 -0.12 4.77
CA GLN A 4 -7.07 -0.66 6.06
C GLN A 4 -7.49 -2.13 5.95
N LYS A 5 -8.23 -2.48 4.89
CA LYS A 5 -8.62 -3.88 4.65
C LYS A 5 -7.41 -4.82 4.45
N LEU A 6 -6.34 -4.33 3.81
CA LEU A 6 -5.11 -5.12 3.63
C LEU A 6 -4.33 -5.27 4.93
N VAL A 7 -4.31 -4.26 5.81
CA VAL A 7 -3.70 -4.37 7.14
C VAL A 7 -4.44 -5.40 8.00
N GLU A 8 -5.78 -5.37 8.00
CA GLU A 8 -6.58 -6.37 8.71
C GLU A 8 -6.36 -7.79 8.17
N GLN A 9 -6.21 -7.95 6.85
CA GLN A 9 -5.88 -9.24 6.24
C GLN A 9 -4.46 -9.71 6.57
N LEU A 10 -3.51 -8.79 6.72
CA LEU A 10 -2.14 -9.09 7.13
C LEU A 10 -2.09 -9.67 8.55
N GLU A 11 -2.85 -9.06 9.46
CA GLU A 11 -2.96 -9.53 10.86
C GLU A 11 -3.60 -10.92 10.97
N GLN A 12 -4.45 -11.29 10.01
CA GLN A 12 -5.16 -12.57 9.96
C GLN A 12 -4.51 -13.58 9.02
N ALA A 13 -3.39 -13.24 8.35
CA ALA A 13 -2.76 -14.09 7.35
C ALA A 13 -2.20 -15.37 8.01
N PRO A 14 -2.67 -16.57 7.61
CA PRO A 14 -2.28 -17.82 8.26
C PRO A 14 -0.92 -18.35 7.79
N SER A 15 -0.40 -17.84 6.66
CA SER A 15 0.84 -18.29 6.05
C SER A 15 1.80 -17.14 5.78
N VAL A 16 3.10 -17.44 5.78
CA VAL A 16 4.15 -16.48 5.46
C VAL A 16 4.02 -16.01 4.00
N GLU A 17 3.63 -16.88 3.07
CA GLU A 17 3.43 -16.51 1.67
C GLU A 17 2.25 -15.52 1.48
N ASP A 18 1.15 -15.75 2.19
CA ASP A 18 0.00 -14.83 2.17
C ASP A 18 0.39 -13.48 2.78
N ARG A 19 1.17 -13.51 3.86
CA ARG A 19 1.71 -12.31 4.50
C ARG A 19 2.59 -11.52 3.53
N ASP A 20 3.55 -12.16 2.87
CA ASP A 20 4.46 -11.53 1.90
C ASP A 20 3.69 -10.88 0.74
N ARG A 21 2.65 -11.55 0.23
CA ARG A 21 1.79 -10.99 -0.83
C ARG A 21 1.05 -9.74 -0.37
N ILE A 22 0.53 -9.74 0.86
CA ILE A 22 -0.20 -8.60 1.42
C ILE A 22 0.77 -7.44 1.73
N GLU A 23 1.96 -7.73 2.26
CA GLU A 23 3.01 -6.73 2.50
C GLU A 23 3.43 -6.05 1.18
N HIS A 24 3.65 -6.82 0.11
CA HIS A 24 3.97 -6.27 -1.20
C HIS A 24 2.85 -5.38 -1.77
N GLN A 25 1.58 -5.77 -1.59
CA GLN A 25 0.45 -4.94 -2.01
C GLN A 25 0.35 -3.64 -1.20
N LEU A 26 0.65 -3.68 0.10
CA LEU A 26 0.70 -2.49 0.96
C LEU A 26 1.83 -1.54 0.55
N GLU A 27 3.00 -2.07 0.20
CA GLU A 27 4.14 -1.29 -0.28
C GLU A 27 3.83 -0.56 -1.60
N GLN A 28 3.19 -1.24 -2.56
CA GLN A 28 2.75 -0.63 -3.82
C GLN A 28 1.77 0.52 -3.58
N ILE A 29 0.82 0.34 -2.66
CA ILE A 29 -0.15 1.38 -2.31
C ILE A 29 0.55 2.56 -1.63
N ASN A 30 1.45 2.31 -0.68
CA ASN A 30 2.19 3.38 0.00
C ASN A 30 3.06 4.16 -0.97
N THR A 31 3.72 3.48 -1.89
CA THR A 31 4.51 4.11 -2.96
C THR A 31 3.63 5.00 -3.83
N ALA A 32 2.48 4.48 -4.30
CA ALA A 32 1.55 5.27 -5.10
C ALA A 32 0.99 6.49 -4.33
N LEU A 33 0.74 6.34 -3.03
CA LEU A 33 0.33 7.44 -2.17
C LEU A 33 1.46 8.46 -1.96
N ASP A 34 2.70 8.03 -1.77
CA ASP A 34 3.88 8.90 -1.66
C ASP A 34 4.06 9.75 -2.94
N PHE A 35 3.86 9.15 -4.12
CA PHE A 35 3.86 9.88 -5.39
C PHE A 35 2.77 10.94 -5.47
N LEU A 36 1.59 10.68 -4.90
CA LEU A 36 0.46 11.63 -4.90
C LEU A 36 0.61 12.72 -3.83
N ASP A 37 1.29 12.43 -2.72
CA ASP A 37 1.46 13.33 -1.58
C ASP A 37 2.66 14.28 -1.75
N ARG A 38 3.58 13.98 -2.67
CA ARG A 38 4.70 14.88 -3.00
C ARG A 38 4.18 16.21 -3.58
N PRO A 39 4.43 17.35 -2.91
CA PRO A 39 4.07 18.67 -3.41
C PRO A 39 5.07 19.05 -4.51
N GLY A 40 4.86 18.58 -5.73
CA GLY A 40 5.73 18.88 -6.87
C GLY A 40 5.24 18.40 -8.24
N SER A 41 4.25 17.51 -8.31
CA SER A 41 3.76 16.97 -9.58
C SER A 41 2.53 17.70 -10.15
N LYS A 42 2.35 18.97 -9.78
CA LYS A 42 1.28 19.87 -10.28
C LYS A 42 1.81 21.16 -10.91
N GLU A 43 3.01 21.12 -11.48
CA GLU A 43 3.54 22.25 -12.24
C GLU A 43 4.00 21.80 -13.63
N GLU A 44 3.04 21.42 -14.46
CA GLU A 44 3.14 21.54 -15.92
C GLU A 44 1.79 22.06 -16.43
N ARG A 45 1.63 23.39 -16.39
CA ARG A 45 0.66 24.14 -17.18
C ARG A 45 1.40 25.22 -17.94
#